data_AF-X0YR29-F1
#
_entry.id   AF-X0YR29-F1
#
_cell.length_a   1.000
_cell.length_b   1.000
_cell.length_c   1.000
_cell.angle_alpha   90.00
_cell.angle_beta   90.00
_cell.angle_gamma   90.00
#
_symmetry.space_group_name_H-M   'P 1'
#
loop_
_entity.id
_entity.type
_entity.pdbx_description
1 polymer ?
#
loop_
_entity_poly.entity_id
_entity_poly.type
_entity_poly.pdbx_seq_one_letter_code
_entity_poly.pdbx_strand_id
1 'polypeptide(L)'
;SGMGRAFLNSLIVTIPSTIIVIIIAAFAAYAFARMEFRGRHVLFVVVVGLLVVPIQMTLIPILRIYNGLGLAGTFYGIWLAHTGYGLPFAIFLLRNFFGALPKDIFESAFLDGASHHTAFFRLALPLSVPALASLAIFQFLWVWNDLLVALIYLGGN
;
A
#
# COMPACT_ATOMS: atom_id res chain seq x y z
N SER A 1 19.36 -10.74 -24.72
CA SER A 1 18.69 -11.96 -24.21
C SER A 1 17.34 -11.58 -23.61
N GLY A 2 16.26 -12.30 -23.92
CA GLY A 2 14.92 -12.01 -23.40
C GLY A 2 14.83 -12.02 -21.87
N MET A 3 15.65 -12.84 -21.21
CA MET A 3 15.72 -12.93 -19.75
C MET A 3 16.15 -11.63 -19.06
N GLY A 4 17.10 -10.87 -19.63
CA GLY A 4 17.56 -9.61 -19.03
C GLY A 4 16.49 -8.51 -19.09
N ARG A 5 15.72 -8.45 -20.18
CA ARG A 5 14.58 -7.53 -20.29
C ARG A 5 13.42 -7.92 -19.38
N ALA A 6 13.12 -9.21 -19.27
CA ALA A 6 12.10 -9.71 -18.34
C ALA A 6 12.46 -9.35 -16.88
N PHE A 7 13.71 -9.56 -16.48
CA PHE A 7 14.20 -9.20 -15.14
C PHE A 7 14.07 -7.69 -14.85
N LEU A 8 14.47 -6.83 -15.81
CA LEU A 8 14.32 -5.38 -15.67
C LEU A 8 12.85 -4.95 -15.60
N ASN A 9 11.98 -5.54 -16.41
CA ASN A 9 10.55 -5.27 -16.36
C ASN A 9 9.95 -5.65 -14.99
N SER A 10 10.34 -6.81 -14.43
CA SER A 10 9.93 -7.20 -13.08
C SER A 10 10.38 -6.18 -12.02
N LEU A 11 11.60 -5.64 -12.10
CA LEU A 11 12.05 -4.58 -11.18
C LEU A 11 11.27 -3.27 -11.36
N ILE A 12 11.02 -2.86 -12.61
CA ILE A 12 10.25 -1.65 -12.95
C ILE A 12 8.79 -1.77 -12.46
N VAL A 13 8.24 -2.97 -12.39
CA VAL A 13 6.91 -3.20 -11.79
C VAL A 13 6.99 -3.25 -10.27
N THR A 14 7.91 -4.05 -9.73
CA THR A 14 7.96 -4.40 -8.30
C THR A 14 8.34 -3.22 -7.42
N ILE A 15 9.40 -2.50 -7.77
CA ILE A 15 9.94 -1.44 -6.91
C ILE A 15 8.93 -0.29 -6.77
N PRO A 16 8.39 0.31 -7.86
CA PRO A 16 7.42 1.40 -7.74
C PRO A 16 6.13 0.96 -7.04
N SER A 17 5.59 -0.22 -7.39
CA SER A 17 4.37 -0.74 -6.74
C SER A 17 4.56 -0.89 -5.24
N THR A 18 5.71 -1.40 -4.81
CA THR A 18 6.05 -1.55 -3.38
C THR A 18 6.12 -0.20 -2.69
N ILE A 19 6.87 0.75 -3.25
CA ILE A 19 7.06 2.08 -2.68
C ILE A 19 5.72 2.82 -2.58
N ILE A 20 4.92 2.81 -3.65
CA ILE A 20 3.63 3.50 -3.71
C ILE A 20 2.68 2.96 -2.63
N VAL A 21 2.57 1.63 -2.50
CA VAL A 21 1.75 0.99 -1.45
C VAL A 21 2.18 1.45 -0.07
N ILE A 22 3.48 1.37 0.24
CA ILE A 22 3.98 1.70 1.59
C ILE A 22 3.74 3.15 1.93
N ILE A 23 4.00 4.07 1.00
CA ILE A 23 3.80 5.52 1.23
C ILE A 23 2.33 5.80 1.52
N ILE A 24 1.42 5.36 0.64
CA ILE A 24 0.00 5.62 0.79
C ILE A 24 -0.54 4.94 2.05
N ALA A 25 -0.14 3.69 2.31
CA ALA A 25 -0.55 2.94 3.48
C ALA A 25 -0.05 3.60 4.77
N ALA A 26 1.18 4.11 4.82
CA ALA A 26 1.70 4.78 6.02
C ALA A 26 0.89 6.03 6.38
N PHE A 27 0.55 6.87 5.40
CA PHE A 27 -0.31 8.03 5.65
C PHE A 27 -1.72 7.62 6.11
N ALA A 28 -2.36 6.70 5.39
CA ALA A 28 -3.71 6.25 5.72
C ALA A 28 -3.75 5.55 7.09
N ALA A 29 -2.81 4.66 7.38
CA ALA A 29 -2.69 3.97 8.64
C ALA A 29 -2.48 4.94 9.81
N TYR A 30 -1.64 5.96 9.65
CA TYR A 30 -1.44 6.98 10.68
C TYR A 30 -2.73 7.75 10.95
N ALA A 31 -3.44 8.16 9.89
CA ALA A 31 -4.73 8.81 10.04
C ALA A 31 -5.72 7.92 10.81
N PHE A 32 -5.86 6.65 10.43
CA PHE A 32 -6.74 5.70 11.11
C PHE A 32 -6.34 5.36 12.55
N ALA A 33 -5.05 5.45 12.89
CA ALA A 33 -4.54 5.09 14.21
C ALA A 33 -4.49 6.26 15.19
N ARG A 34 -4.20 7.48 14.70
CA ARG A 34 -3.84 8.63 15.54
C ARG A 34 -4.65 9.90 15.32
N MET A 35 -5.33 10.05 14.18
CA MET A 35 -6.15 11.23 13.91
C MET A 35 -7.61 10.97 14.26
N GLU A 36 -8.32 12.02 14.68
CA GLU A 36 -9.76 11.97 14.93
C GLU A 36 -10.51 12.61 13.75
N PHE A 37 -11.39 11.83 13.11
CA PHE A 37 -12.24 12.32 12.04
C PHE A 37 -13.52 11.49 11.93
N ARG A 38 -14.56 12.09 11.36
CA ARG A 38 -15.89 11.47 11.22
C ARG A 38 -15.80 10.26 10.30
N GLY A 39 -16.38 9.12 10.71
CA GLY A 39 -16.42 7.90 9.91
C GLY A 39 -15.15 7.04 9.95
N ARG A 40 -14.13 7.40 10.74
CA ARG A 40 -12.86 6.67 10.88
C ARG A 40 -13.03 5.15 11.04
N HIS A 41 -13.92 4.71 11.93
CA HIS A 41 -14.15 3.29 12.20
C HIS A 41 -14.82 2.58 11.04
N VAL A 42 -15.84 3.18 10.43
CA VAL A 42 -16.55 2.61 9.28
C VAL A 42 -15.61 2.47 8.09
N LEU A 43 -14.87 3.52 7.76
CA LEU A 43 -13.90 3.49 6.67
C LEU A 43 -12.81 2.45 6.90
N PHE A 44 -12.31 2.30 8.13
CA PHE A 44 -11.34 1.26 8.43
C PHE A 44 -11.93 -0.15 8.29
N VAL A 45 -13.16 -0.38 8.74
CA VAL A 45 -13.87 -1.65 8.56
C VAL A 45 -14.06 -1.95 7.06
N VAL A 46 -14.39 -0.96 6.24
CA VAL A 46 -14.46 -1.14 4.78
C VAL A 46 -13.10 -1.55 4.22
N VAL A 47 -12.03 -0.87 4.59
CA VAL A 47 -10.66 -1.22 4.16
C VAL A 47 -10.32 -2.67 4.54
N VAL A 48 -10.60 -3.10 5.76
CA VAL A 48 -10.36 -4.48 6.20
C VAL A 48 -11.28 -5.46 5.46
N GLY A 49 -12.53 -5.09 5.20
CA GLY A 49 -13.49 -5.91 4.45
C GLY A 49 -13.03 -6.19 3.02
N LEU A 50 -12.25 -5.29 2.40
CA LEU A 50 -11.66 -5.53 1.08
C LEU A 50 -10.68 -6.71 1.05
N LEU A 51 -10.10 -7.11 2.20
CA LEU A 51 -9.23 -8.30 2.28
C LEU A 51 -9.98 -9.60 2.03
N VAL A 52 -11.30 -9.62 2.24
CA VAL A 52 -12.13 -10.80 1.99
C VAL A 52 -12.37 -11.00 0.49
N VAL A 53 -12.28 -9.94 -0.30
CA VAL A 53 -12.53 -9.99 -1.73
C VAL A 53 -11.35 -10.70 -2.42
N PRO A 54 -11.58 -11.83 -3.10
CA PRO A 54 -10.52 -12.51 -3.82
C PRO A 54 -10.13 -11.68 -5.05
N ILE A 55 -8.84 -11.35 -5.14
CA ILE A 55 -8.27 -10.52 -6.22
C ILE A 55 -8.64 -11.10 -7.59
N GLN A 56 -8.67 -12.43 -7.73
CA GLN A 56 -8.95 -13.09 -9.00
C GLN A 56 -10.33 -12.74 -9.56
N MET A 57 -11.32 -12.47 -8.70
CA MET A 57 -12.66 -12.05 -9.15
C MET A 57 -12.69 -10.60 -9.67
N THR A 58 -11.75 -9.75 -9.25
CA THR A 58 -11.72 -8.33 -9.63
C THR A 58 -10.91 -8.06 -10.89
N LEU A 59 -10.10 -9.03 -11.35
CA LEU A 59 -9.20 -8.86 -12.49
C LEU A 59 -9.93 -8.41 -13.76
N ILE A 60 -11.00 -9.12 -14.16
CA ILE A 60 -11.76 -8.82 -15.38
C ILE A 60 -12.47 -7.46 -15.29
N PRO A 61 -13.23 -7.14 -14.23
CA PRO A 61 -13.83 -5.81 -14.07
C PRO A 61 -12.81 -4.67 -14.12
N ILE A 62 -11.69 -4.79 -13.41
CA ILE A 62 -10.66 -3.74 -13.37
C ILE A 62 -9.96 -3.62 -14.72
N LEU A 63 -9.70 -4.74 -15.42
CA LEU A 63 -9.12 -4.70 -16.76
C LEU A 63 -10.05 -3.99 -17.76
N ARG A 64 -11.37 -4.20 -17.68
CA ARG A 64 -12.34 -3.46 -18.52
C ARG A 64 -12.27 -1.95 -18.27
N ILE A 65 -12.17 -1.53 -17.01
CA ILE A 65 -12.00 -0.12 -16.65
C ILE A 65 -10.68 0.40 -17.23
N TYR A 66 -9.58 -0.33 -17.06
CA TYR A 66 -8.26 0.07 -17.54
C TYR A 66 -8.18 0.17 -19.05
N ASN A 67 -8.84 -0.73 -19.78
CA ASN A 67 -8.97 -0.63 -21.24
C ASN A 67 -9.70 0.65 -21.65
N GLY A 68 -10.82 0.97 -20.99
CA GLY A 68 -11.57 2.21 -21.24
C GLY A 68 -10.77 3.48 -20.94
N LEU A 69 -9.80 3.41 -20.02
CA LEU A 69 -8.92 4.52 -19.64
C LEU A 69 -7.58 4.53 -20.39
N GLY A 70 -7.30 3.54 -21.25
CA GLY A 70 -5.99 3.39 -21.90
C GLY A 70 -4.83 3.04 -20.96
N LEU A 71 -5.13 2.52 -19.76
CA LEU A 71 -4.13 2.12 -18.77
C LEU A 71 -3.67 0.66 -18.94
N ALA A 72 -4.46 -0.15 -19.65
CA ALA A 72 -4.07 -1.52 -19.99
C ALA A 72 -2.83 -1.53 -20.89
N GLY A 73 -1.91 -2.48 -20.65
CA GLY A 73 -0.62 -2.57 -21.33
C GLY A 73 0.44 -1.60 -20.82
N THR A 74 0.17 -0.79 -19.79
CA THR A 74 1.10 0.25 -19.31
C THR A 74 1.66 -0.05 -17.92
N PHE A 75 2.87 0.47 -17.63
CA PHE A 75 3.45 0.40 -16.28
C PHE A 75 2.60 1.14 -15.24
N TYR A 76 1.93 2.24 -15.62
CA TYR A 76 1.03 2.95 -14.71
C TYR A 76 -0.17 2.11 -14.29
N GLY A 77 -0.78 1.39 -15.24
CA GLY A 77 -1.91 0.49 -14.95
C GLY A 77 -1.50 -0.58 -13.94
N ILE A 78 -0.39 -1.27 -14.16
CA ILE A 78 0.05 -2.33 -13.24
C ILE A 78 0.49 -1.80 -11.87
N TRP A 79 1.10 -0.61 -11.78
CA TRP A 79 1.40 0.03 -10.50
C TRP A 79 0.13 0.35 -9.72
N LEU A 80 -0.89 0.91 -10.39
CA LEU A 80 -2.18 1.22 -9.78
C LEU A 80 -2.91 -0.05 -9.34
N ALA A 81 -2.87 -1.12 -10.12
CA ALA A 81 -3.48 -2.40 -9.77
C ALA A 81 -2.87 -3.00 -8.50
N HIS A 82 -1.53 -3.17 -8.47
CA HIS A 82 -0.84 -3.67 -7.28
C HIS A 82 -1.01 -2.74 -6.08
N THR A 83 -1.13 -1.42 -6.32
CA THR A 83 -1.43 -0.47 -5.26
C THR A 83 -2.81 -0.75 -4.66
N GLY A 84 -3.86 -0.79 -5.48
CA GLY A 84 -5.22 -1.07 -5.02
C GLY A 84 -5.34 -2.40 -4.26
N TYR A 85 -4.66 -3.45 -4.75
CA TYR A 85 -4.68 -4.77 -4.12
C TYR A 85 -3.84 -4.86 -2.83
N GLY A 86 -2.71 -4.16 -2.77
CA GLY A 86 -1.83 -4.19 -1.59
C GLY A 86 -2.30 -3.31 -0.43
N LEU A 87 -3.01 -2.21 -0.73
CA LEU A 87 -3.41 -1.20 0.26
C LEU A 87 -4.21 -1.75 1.45
N PRO A 88 -5.24 -2.60 1.28
CA PRO A 88 -6.01 -3.12 2.42
C PRO A 88 -5.13 -3.78 3.50
N PHE A 89 -4.19 -4.63 3.09
CA PHE A 89 -3.30 -5.35 4.01
C PHE A 89 -2.28 -4.40 4.62
N ALA A 90 -1.66 -3.56 3.80
CA ALA A 90 -0.66 -2.59 4.24
C ALA A 90 -1.22 -1.59 5.26
N ILE A 91 -2.43 -1.05 5.02
CA ILE A 91 -3.12 -0.14 5.94
C ILE A 91 -3.48 -0.85 7.23
N PHE A 92 -4.02 -2.06 7.16
CA PHE A 92 -4.36 -2.85 8.34
C PHE A 92 -3.13 -3.09 9.22
N LEU A 93 -2.04 -3.59 8.63
CA LEU A 93 -0.80 -3.90 9.34
C LEU A 93 -0.20 -2.65 9.99
N LEU A 94 -0.01 -1.57 9.22
CA LEU A 94 0.59 -0.34 9.74
C LEU A 94 -0.31 0.36 10.76
N ARG A 95 -1.63 0.31 10.61
CA ARG A 95 -2.54 0.92 11.59
C ARG A 95 -2.41 0.20 12.94
N ASN A 96 -2.37 -1.14 12.94
CA ASN A 96 -2.17 -1.90 14.17
C ASN A 96 -0.83 -1.56 14.83
N PHE A 97 0.24 -1.44 14.03
CA PHE A 97 1.54 -1.06 14.55
C PHE A 97 1.57 0.36 15.11
N PHE A 98 1.11 1.36 14.36
CA PHE A 98 1.02 2.75 14.84
C PHE A 98 0.10 2.90 16.06
N GLY A 99 -0.97 2.11 16.11
CA GLY A 99 -1.89 2.08 17.26
C GLY A 99 -1.25 1.51 18.52
N ALA A 100 -0.27 0.61 18.39
CA ALA A 100 0.47 0.02 19.50
C ALA A 100 1.59 0.92 20.03
N LEU A 101 1.99 1.96 19.29
CA LEU A 101 2.98 2.93 19.79
C LEU A 101 2.45 3.64 21.05
N PRO A 102 3.30 3.81 22.10
CA PRO A 102 2.91 4.46 23.35
C PRO A 102 2.23 5.81 23.09
N LYS A 103 1.05 6.01 23.66
CA LYS A 103 0.27 7.25 23.45
C LYS A 103 0.93 8.45 24.09
N ASP A 104 1.51 8.26 25.27
CA ASP A 104 2.13 9.32 26.08
C ASP A 104 3.24 10.07 25.33
N ILE A 105 4.00 9.40 24.46
CA ILE A 105 5.03 10.01 23.61
C ILE A 105 4.44 11.02 22.61
N PHE A 106 3.23 10.74 22.12
CA PHE A 106 2.56 11.60 21.16
C PHE A 106 1.80 12.71 21.88
N GLU A 107 1.14 12.39 22.99
CA GLU A 107 0.45 13.37 23.83
C GLU A 107 1.42 14.43 24.35
N SER A 108 2.61 14.04 24.84
CA SER A 108 3.64 15.00 25.24
C SER A 108 4.10 15.88 24.10
N ALA A 109 4.38 15.31 22.91
CA ALA A 109 4.76 16.08 21.75
C ALA A 109 3.66 17.07 21.29
N PHE A 110 2.38 16.68 21.40
CA PHE A 110 1.25 17.58 21.09
C PHE A 110 1.11 18.70 22.12
N LEU A 111 1.36 18.43 23.41
CA LEU A 111 1.43 19.46 24.45
C LEU A 111 2.56 20.47 24.18
N ASP A 112 3.68 20.00 23.61
CA ASP A 112 4.80 20.84 23.16
C ASP A 112 4.52 21.55 21.81
N GLY A 113 3.30 21.44 21.27
CA GLY A 113 2.87 22.14 20.05
C GLY A 113 3.21 21.42 18.74
N ALA A 114 3.61 20.15 18.76
CA ALA A 114 3.82 19.39 17.53
C ALA A 114 2.50 19.27 16.74
N SER A 115 2.58 19.33 15.41
CA SER A 115 1.45 19.00 14.53
C SER A 115 1.42 17.49 14.22
N HIS A 116 0.31 17.00 13.68
CA HIS A 116 0.24 15.62 13.15
C HIS A 116 1.30 15.33 12.09
N HIS A 117 1.65 16.32 11.25
CA HIS A 117 2.75 16.19 10.29
C HIS A 117 4.07 15.93 11.02
N THR A 118 4.38 16.73 12.03
CA THR A 118 5.59 16.57 12.85
C THR A 118 5.60 15.22 13.56
N ALA A 119 4.49 14.84 14.20
CA ALA A 119 4.36 13.56 14.89
C ALA A 119 4.47 12.36 13.93
N PHE A 120 3.94 12.46 12.71
CA PHE A 120 4.07 11.42 11.70
C PHE A 120 5.54 11.20 11.29
N PHE A 121 6.21 12.26 10.84
CA PHE A 121 7.57 12.15 10.30
C PHE A 121 8.65 11.96 11.38
N ARG A 122 8.49 12.55 12.56
CA ARG A 122 9.51 12.52 13.62
C ARG A 122 9.30 11.46 14.69
N LEU A 123 8.07 10.92 14.84
CA LEU A 123 7.78 9.90 15.84
C LEU A 123 7.27 8.62 15.19
N ALA A 124 6.14 8.66 14.46
CA ALA A 124 5.51 7.46 13.95
C ALA A 124 6.40 6.69 12.96
N LEU A 125 6.95 7.37 11.95
CA LEU A 125 7.79 6.72 10.94
C LEU A 125 9.09 6.11 11.53
N PRO A 126 9.92 6.86 12.30
CA PRO A 126 11.15 6.30 12.85
C PRO A 126 10.91 5.13 13.82
N LEU A 127 9.90 5.23 14.68
CA LEU A 127 9.53 4.16 15.61
C LEU A 127 8.96 2.92 14.88
N SER A 128 8.53 3.07 13.62
CA SER A 128 7.91 2.01 12.83
C SER A 128 8.80 1.47 11.72
N VAL A 129 10.10 1.82 11.70
CA VAL A 129 11.07 1.27 10.74
C VAL A 129 11.02 -0.26 10.69
N PRO A 130 10.95 -1.03 11.80
CA PRO A 130 10.87 -2.50 11.73
C PRO A 130 9.61 -3.01 11.01
N ALA A 131 8.47 -2.35 11.23
CA ALA A 131 7.20 -2.72 10.60
C ALA A 131 7.17 -2.32 9.12
N LEU A 132 7.69 -1.14 8.78
CA LEU A 132 7.82 -0.66 7.40
C LEU A 132 8.78 -1.56 6.60
N ALA A 133 9.90 -1.98 7.21
CA ALA A 133 10.83 -2.91 6.58
C ALA A 133 10.18 -4.28 6.33
N SER A 134 9.44 -4.81 7.30
CA SER A 134 8.70 -6.07 7.12
C SER A 134 7.66 -5.96 6.02
N LEU A 135 6.85 -4.89 6.03
CA LEU A 135 5.88 -4.63 4.98
C LEU A 135 6.55 -4.49 3.61
N ALA A 136 7.70 -3.82 3.53
CA ALA A 136 8.45 -3.69 2.29
C ALA A 136 8.87 -5.05 1.73
N ILE A 137 9.37 -5.94 2.58
CA ILE A 137 9.77 -7.29 2.16
C ILE A 137 8.54 -8.08 1.67
N PHE A 138 7.44 -8.09 2.44
CA PHE A 138 6.23 -8.82 2.06
C PHE A 138 5.62 -8.28 0.78
N GLN A 139 5.49 -6.96 0.65
CA GLN A 139 4.93 -6.33 -0.53
C GLN A 139 5.82 -6.56 -1.76
N PHE A 140 7.14 -6.44 -1.61
CA PHE A 140 8.09 -6.72 -2.68
C PHE A 140 7.96 -8.16 -3.16
N LEU A 141 8.03 -9.13 -2.25
CA LEU A 141 7.92 -10.55 -2.60
C LEU A 141 6.57 -10.89 -3.22
N TRP A 142 5.49 -10.25 -2.75
CA TRP A 142 4.16 -10.47 -3.31
C TRP A 142 4.09 -9.98 -4.77
N VAL A 143 4.49 -8.73 -5.04
CA VAL A 143 4.48 -8.17 -6.40
C VAL A 143 5.47 -8.88 -7.32
N TRP A 144 6.65 -9.22 -6.80
CA TRP A 144 7.69 -9.92 -7.56
C TRP A 144 7.24 -11.29 -8.06
N ASN A 145 6.46 -12.01 -7.23
CA ASN A 145 5.96 -13.34 -7.55
C ASN A 145 4.63 -13.31 -8.33
N ASP A 146 4.00 -12.14 -8.52
CA ASP A 146 2.69 -12.04 -9.18
C ASP A 146 2.79 -12.05 -10.71
N LEU A 147 2.85 -13.26 -11.25
CA LEU A 147 2.81 -13.48 -12.69
C LEU A 147 1.42 -13.20 -13.29
N LEU A 148 0.34 -13.47 -12.56
CA LEU A 148 -1.02 -13.43 -13.10
C LEU A 148 -1.46 -11.99 -13.40
N VAL A 149 -1.27 -11.08 -12.45
CA VAL A 149 -1.56 -9.65 -12.64
C VAL A 149 -0.68 -9.08 -13.75
N ALA A 150 0.60 -9.44 -13.80
CA ALA A 150 1.48 -9.01 -14.90
C ALA A 150 0.95 -9.43 -16.27
N LEU A 151 0.59 -10.71 -16.45
CA LEU A 151 0.09 -11.22 -17.73
C LEU A 151 -1.23 -10.56 -18.15
N ILE A 152 -2.14 -10.32 -17.20
CA ILE A 152 -3.46 -9.76 -17.47
C ILE A 152 -3.39 -8.27 -17.82
N TYR A 153 -2.54 -7.50 -17.13
CA TYR A 153 -2.52 -6.04 -17.29
C TYR A 153 -1.43 -5.52 -18.21
N LEU A 154 -0.28 -6.19 -18.37
CA LEU A 154 0.74 -5.78 -19.35
C LEU A 154 0.62 -6.55 -20.67
N GLY A 155 0.02 -7.75 -20.66
CA GLY A 155 -0.04 -8.66 -21.79
C GLY A 155 1.20 -9.56 -21.89
N GLY A 156 0.99 -10.81 -22.29
CA GLY A 156 2.07 -11.75 -22.57
C GLY A 156 2.46 -11.70 -24.05
N ASN A 157 3.38 -10.80 -24.42
CA ASN A 157 4.04 -10.79 -25.73
C ASN A 157 5.55 -10.70 -25.55
#